data_AF-A0A1G1G0Y9-F1
#
_entry.id   AF-A0A1G1G0Y9-F1
#
_cell.length_a   1.000
_cell.length_b   1.000
_cell.length_c   1.000
_cell.angle_alpha   90.00
_cell.angle_beta   90.00
_cell.angle_gamma   90.00
#
_symmetry.space_group_name_H-M   'P 1'
#
loop_
_entity.id
_entity.type
_entity.pdbx_description
1 polymer ?
#
loop_
_entity_poly.entity_id
_entity_poly.type
_entity_poly.pdbx_seq_one_letter_code
_entity_poly.pdbx_strand_id
1 'polypeptide(L)'
;FFNTVVLSDVVVSDKTGKVLFESPSIRTTVSLFGLVRGLTALSTKASAYNGELLVKSQQGPGRRYLFVDASGLDVGAYPLLRDAGFHLTGKLGGNFEMTGDSGKGRLWIKGVTSRDLTIKGFKIPDLDFDQWWLDADVKGDRLMVKKLEMEGKELTIKATGELVLRERGMMNLTVKLKLSERMAQEQSWIPGMLKNKDAEGYYQFTLGGTLAEPVPRL
;
A
#
# COMPACT_ATOMS: atom_id res chain seq x y z
N PHE A 1 -15.96 -28.38 15.14
CA PHE A 1 -16.16 -28.77 13.72
C PHE A 1 -15.82 -27.58 12.83
N PHE A 2 -14.71 -27.67 12.11
CA PHE A 2 -14.34 -26.71 11.09
C PHE A 2 -14.45 -27.41 9.74
N ASN A 3 -15.02 -26.74 8.75
CA ASN A 3 -14.90 -27.19 7.38
C ASN A 3 -13.68 -26.51 6.77
N THR A 4 -12.73 -27.31 6.29
CA THR A 4 -11.53 -26.83 5.61
C THR A 4 -11.63 -27.17 4.13
N VAL A 5 -11.50 -26.15 3.30
CA VAL A 5 -11.42 -26.27 1.84
C VAL A 5 -9.98 -25.95 1.45
N VAL A 6 -9.39 -26.80 0.62
CA VAL A 6 -8.05 -26.59 0.06
C VAL A 6 -8.20 -26.53 -1.46
N LEU A 7 -7.74 -25.44 -2.05
CA LEU A 7 -7.65 -25.24 -3.48
C LEU A 7 -6.17 -25.21 -3.85
N SER A 8 -5.82 -25.81 -4.98
CA SER A 8 -4.48 -25.78 -5.56
C SER A 8 -4.53 -25.10 -6.92
N ASP A 9 -3.46 -24.42 -7.31
CA ASP A 9 -3.30 -23.77 -8.62
C ASP A 9 -4.44 -22.79 -8.94
N VAL A 10 -4.75 -21.91 -7.98
CA VAL A 10 -5.84 -20.95 -8.09
C VAL A 10 -5.42 -19.78 -8.96
N VAL A 11 -6.21 -19.54 -10.02
CA VAL A 11 -6.09 -18.36 -10.88
C VAL A 11 -7.42 -17.63 -10.87
N VAL A 12 -7.39 -16.35 -10.50
CA VAL A 12 -8.52 -15.43 -10.61
C VAL A 12 -8.26 -14.50 -11.79
N SER A 13 -9.19 -14.47 -12.73
CA SER A 13 -9.11 -13.61 -13.92
C SER A 13 -10.36 -12.75 -14.04
N ASP A 14 -10.24 -11.63 -14.75
CA ASP A 14 -11.40 -10.82 -15.13
C ASP A 14 -12.18 -11.45 -16.30
N LYS A 15 -13.24 -10.76 -16.75
CA LYS A 15 -14.10 -11.23 -17.86
C LYS A 15 -13.36 -11.31 -19.21
N THR A 16 -12.22 -10.64 -19.34
CA THR A 16 -11.39 -10.64 -20.55
C THR A 16 -10.29 -11.70 -20.52
N GLY A 17 -10.20 -12.48 -19.43
CA GLY A 17 -9.15 -13.47 -19.22
C GLY A 17 -7.86 -12.87 -18.64
N LYS A 18 -7.86 -11.60 -18.22
CA LYS A 18 -6.70 -10.98 -17.59
C LYS A 18 -6.55 -11.51 -16.17
N VAL A 19 -5.38 -12.06 -15.87
CA VAL A 19 -5.06 -12.58 -14.54
C VAL A 19 -4.98 -11.45 -13.52
N LEU A 20 -5.77 -11.56 -12.45
CA LEU A 20 -5.82 -10.63 -11.32
C LEU A 20 -5.11 -11.18 -10.09
N PHE A 21 -5.12 -12.50 -9.90
CA PHE A 21 -4.50 -13.14 -8.75
C PHE A 21 -4.12 -14.59 -9.05
N GLU A 22 -2.92 -14.98 -8.64
CA GLU A 22 -2.43 -16.37 -8.73
C GLU A 22 -1.95 -16.84 -7.37
N SER A 23 -2.29 -18.09 -7.04
CA SER A 23 -1.88 -18.73 -5.80
C SER A 23 -1.74 -20.23 -5.97
N PRO A 24 -0.53 -20.80 -5.73
CA PRO A 24 -0.34 -22.25 -5.77
C PRO A 24 -1.21 -23.01 -4.76
N SER A 25 -1.54 -22.39 -3.63
CA SER A 25 -2.42 -23.02 -2.63
C SER A 25 -3.21 -22.00 -1.83
N ILE A 26 -4.51 -22.27 -1.69
CA ILE A 26 -5.42 -21.53 -0.82
C ILE A 26 -6.08 -22.52 0.14
N ARG A 27 -5.87 -22.31 1.44
CA ARG A 27 -6.54 -23.05 2.51
C ARG A 27 -7.53 -22.13 3.20
N THR A 28 -8.81 -22.48 3.13
CA THR A 28 -9.89 -21.72 3.75
C THR A 28 -10.58 -22.56 4.81
N THR A 29 -10.70 -22.01 6.01
CA THR A 29 -11.37 -22.64 7.15
C THR A 29 -12.59 -21.83 7.55
N VAL A 30 -13.75 -22.49 7.61
CA VAL A 30 -15.03 -21.89 7.99
C VAL A 30 -15.48 -22.45 9.34
N SER A 31 -15.91 -21.57 10.25
CA SER A 31 -16.44 -21.97 11.56
C SER A 31 -17.92 -22.34 11.48
N LEU A 32 -18.23 -23.64 11.47
CA LEU A 32 -19.62 -24.12 11.46
C LEU A 32 -20.37 -23.75 12.74
N PHE A 33 -19.69 -23.78 13.88
CA PHE A 33 -20.29 -23.40 15.15
C PHE A 33 -20.59 -21.91 15.24
N GLY A 34 -19.75 -21.09 14.60
CA GLY A 34 -20.03 -19.68 14.38
C GLY A 34 -21.33 -19.51 13.60
N LEU A 35 -21.47 -20.22 12.46
CA LEU A 35 -22.64 -20.12 11.59
C LEU A 35 -23.94 -20.48 12.34
N VAL A 36 -23.93 -21.55 13.15
CA VAL A 36 -25.09 -21.92 13.99
C VAL A 36 -25.48 -20.81 14.99
N ARG A 37 -24.51 -20.00 15.42
CA ARG A 37 -24.73 -18.84 16.30
C ARG A 37 -24.94 -17.52 15.55
N GLY A 38 -25.13 -17.55 14.24
CA GLY A 38 -25.29 -16.35 13.40
C GLY A 38 -24.00 -15.56 13.17
N LEU A 39 -22.82 -16.19 13.33
CA LEU A 39 -21.51 -15.60 13.11
C LEU A 39 -20.76 -16.31 11.98
N THR A 40 -20.62 -15.67 10.83
CA THR A 40 -19.77 -16.15 9.74
C THR A 40 -18.32 -15.82 10.08
N ALA A 41 -17.49 -16.82 10.36
CA ALA A 41 -16.06 -16.65 10.58
C ALA A 41 -15.25 -17.46 9.55
N LEU A 42 -14.37 -16.76 8.84
CA LEU A 42 -13.53 -17.25 7.75
C LEU A 42 -12.06 -17.03 8.11
N SER A 43 -11.22 -18.03 7.90
CA SER A 43 -9.75 -17.89 7.93
C SER A 43 -9.17 -18.49 6.66
N THR A 44 -8.62 -17.65 5.80
CA THR A 44 -7.97 -18.04 4.56
C THR A 44 -6.47 -17.81 4.67
N LYS A 45 -5.68 -18.83 4.37
CA LYS A 45 -4.23 -18.75 4.18
C LYS A 45 -3.94 -19.07 2.72
N ALA A 46 -3.21 -18.20 2.04
CA ALA A 46 -2.81 -18.38 0.66
C ALA A 46 -1.29 -18.21 0.54
N SER A 47 -0.64 -19.06 -0.24
CA SER A 47 0.72 -18.80 -0.72
C SER A 47 0.58 -18.09 -2.06
N ALA A 48 1.16 -16.91 -2.22
CA ALA A 48 1.07 -16.13 -3.46
C ALA A 48 2.35 -15.35 -3.64
N TYR A 49 2.85 -15.25 -4.88
CA TYR A 49 3.99 -14.40 -5.24
C TYR A 49 5.21 -14.60 -4.32
N ASN A 50 5.63 -15.85 -4.07
CA ASN A 50 6.75 -16.19 -3.18
C ASN A 50 6.60 -15.72 -1.71
N GLY A 51 5.38 -15.40 -1.27
CA GLY A 51 5.07 -15.03 0.11
C GLY A 51 3.76 -15.66 0.60
N GLU A 52 3.32 -15.20 1.78
CA GLU A 52 2.10 -15.68 2.42
C GLU A 52 1.09 -14.55 2.63
N LEU A 53 -0.19 -14.88 2.47
CA LEU A 53 -1.31 -14.00 2.73
C LEU A 53 -2.28 -14.70 3.70
N LEU A 54 -2.54 -14.08 4.84
CA LEU A 54 -3.52 -14.51 5.83
C LEU A 54 -4.67 -13.52 5.88
N VAL A 55 -5.88 -13.99 5.57
CA VAL A 55 -7.10 -13.21 5.68
C VAL A 55 -8.00 -13.85 6.71
N LYS A 56 -8.41 -13.10 7.73
CA LYS A 56 -9.44 -13.51 8.68
C LYS A 56 -10.60 -12.54 8.56
N SER A 57 -11.82 -13.06 8.45
CA SER A 57 -13.03 -12.24 8.43
C SER A 57 -14.05 -12.81 9.41
N GLN A 58 -14.72 -11.95 10.16
CA GLN A 58 -15.85 -12.34 11.01
C GLN A 58 -17.00 -11.36 10.80
N GLN A 59 -18.20 -11.90 10.61
CA GLN A 59 -19.42 -11.12 10.37
C GLN A 59 -20.59 -11.72 11.15
N GLY A 60 -21.26 -10.91 11.97
CA GLY A 60 -22.43 -11.29 12.75
C GLY A 60 -23.07 -10.10 13.48
N PRO A 61 -24.11 -10.31 14.32
CA PRO A 61 -24.77 -9.25 15.07
C PRO A 61 -23.77 -8.45 15.91
N GLY A 62 -23.63 -7.16 15.61
CA GLY A 62 -22.70 -6.26 16.32
C GLY A 62 -21.21 -6.56 16.10
N ARG A 63 -20.84 -7.46 15.18
CA ARG A 63 -19.44 -7.82 14.90
C ARG A 63 -19.16 -7.81 13.41
N ARG A 64 -18.26 -6.92 12.99
CA ARG A 64 -17.65 -6.91 11.66
C ARG A 64 -16.16 -6.78 11.88
N TYR A 65 -15.40 -7.82 11.53
CA TYR A 65 -13.96 -7.86 11.72
C TYR A 65 -13.30 -8.32 10.42
N LEU A 66 -12.25 -7.64 10.01
CA LEU A 66 -11.39 -8.04 8.91
C LEU A 66 -9.95 -7.88 9.35
N PHE A 67 -9.15 -8.91 9.14
CA PHE A 67 -7.71 -8.89 9.34
C PHE A 67 -7.05 -9.44 8.09
N VAL A 68 -6.10 -8.69 7.56
CA VAL A 68 -5.27 -9.08 6.43
C VAL A 68 -3.83 -8.96 6.88
N ASP A 69 -3.04 -10.00 6.69
CA ASP A 69 -1.60 -10.01 6.91
C ASP A 69 -0.93 -10.54 5.65
N ALA A 70 -0.01 -9.75 5.10
CA ALA A 70 0.82 -10.10 3.97
C ALA A 70 2.25 -10.20 4.46
N SER A 71 2.90 -11.32 4.17
CA SER A 71 4.23 -11.63 4.65
C SER A 71 5.15 -11.95 3.47
N GLY A 72 5.84 -10.91 2.98
CA GLY A 72 6.94 -11.04 2.02
C GLY A 72 6.51 -11.36 0.59
N LEU A 73 5.38 -10.81 0.13
CA LEU A 73 4.92 -10.94 -1.26
C LEU A 73 5.90 -10.26 -2.21
N ASP A 74 6.32 -10.96 -3.25
CA ASP A 74 7.19 -10.43 -4.31
C ASP A 74 6.38 -9.49 -5.21
N VAL A 75 6.68 -8.19 -5.14
CA VAL A 75 6.03 -7.16 -5.94
C VAL A 75 6.30 -7.37 -7.43
N GLY A 76 7.49 -7.86 -7.76
CA GLY A 76 7.89 -8.11 -9.14
C GLY A 76 7.17 -9.30 -9.75
N ALA A 77 6.60 -10.19 -8.95
CA ALA A 77 5.81 -11.33 -9.44
C ALA A 77 4.35 -10.96 -9.80
N TYR A 78 3.89 -9.75 -9.48
CA TYR A 78 2.50 -9.36 -9.69
C TYR A 78 2.21 -8.95 -11.15
N PRO A 79 1.33 -9.66 -11.90
CA PRO A 79 1.15 -9.44 -13.34
C PRO A 79 0.68 -8.03 -13.70
N LEU A 80 -0.24 -7.45 -12.93
CA LEU A 80 -0.84 -6.15 -13.26
C LEU A 80 0.18 -4.99 -13.24
N LEU A 81 1.23 -5.09 -12.41
CA LEU A 81 2.29 -4.08 -12.40
C LEU A 81 3.14 -4.16 -13.67
N ARG A 82 3.49 -5.39 -14.09
CA ARG A 82 4.23 -5.62 -15.34
C ARG A 82 3.44 -5.16 -16.56
N ASP A 83 2.15 -5.48 -16.61
CA ASP A 83 1.26 -5.08 -17.71
C ASP A 83 1.12 -3.55 -17.84
N ALA A 84 1.22 -2.85 -16.71
CA ALA A 84 1.22 -1.39 -16.68
C ALA A 84 2.60 -0.77 -16.98
N GLY A 85 3.60 -1.59 -17.33
CA GLY A 85 4.95 -1.17 -17.67
C GLY A 85 5.87 -0.90 -16.47
N PHE A 86 5.42 -1.24 -15.25
CA PHE A 86 6.22 -1.06 -14.04
C PHE A 86 7.13 -2.28 -13.82
N HIS A 87 8.43 -2.07 -14.01
CA HIS A 87 9.46 -3.06 -13.69
C HIS A 87 9.95 -2.81 -12.26
N LEU A 88 9.14 -3.26 -11.29
CA LEU A 88 9.44 -3.15 -9.87
C LEU A 88 9.96 -4.48 -9.33
N THR A 89 11.00 -4.44 -8.51
CA THR A 89 11.41 -5.55 -7.66
C THR A 89 11.12 -5.21 -6.20
N GLY A 90 11.03 -6.21 -5.32
CA GLY A 90 10.99 -5.98 -3.88
C GLY A 90 10.01 -6.88 -3.15
N LYS A 91 10.05 -6.82 -1.82
CA LYS A 91 9.15 -7.59 -0.95
C LYS A 91 8.18 -6.67 -0.23
N LEU A 92 6.88 -6.94 -0.38
CA LEU A 92 5.79 -6.27 0.32
C LEU A 92 5.35 -7.10 1.51
N GLY A 93 5.05 -6.43 2.61
CA GLY A 93 4.36 -7.05 3.72
C GLY A 93 3.64 -6.02 4.59
N GLY A 94 2.97 -6.50 5.62
CA GLY A 94 2.19 -5.65 6.50
C GLY A 94 0.92 -6.32 7.00
N ASN A 95 0.21 -5.60 7.84
CA ASN A 95 -1.08 -6.01 8.36
C ASN A 95 -2.09 -4.88 8.28
N PHE A 96 -3.35 -5.27 8.20
CA PHE A 96 -4.49 -4.37 8.26
C PHE A 96 -5.57 -5.03 9.10
N GLU A 97 -6.04 -4.33 10.13
CA GLU A 97 -7.08 -4.79 11.04
C GLU A 97 -8.23 -3.78 11.02
N MET A 98 -9.45 -4.23 10.82
CA MET A 98 -10.65 -3.41 10.77
C MET A 98 -11.75 -4.02 11.65
N THR A 99 -12.37 -3.19 12.48
CA THR A 99 -13.54 -3.52 13.31
C THR A 99 -14.64 -2.49 13.05
N GLY A 100 -15.75 -2.92 12.47
CA GLY A 100 -16.83 -2.02 12.07
C GLY A 100 -16.39 -1.10 10.94
N ASP A 101 -16.41 0.20 11.21
CA ASP A 101 -15.99 1.28 10.31
C ASP A 101 -14.57 1.80 10.62
N SER A 102 -13.91 1.22 11.61
CA SER A 102 -12.63 1.69 12.13
C SER A 102 -11.55 0.65 11.88
N GLY A 103 -10.38 1.06 11.42
CA GLY A 103 -9.27 0.15 11.14
C GLY A 103 -7.92 0.81 11.34
N LYS A 104 -6.88 -0.02 11.39
CA LYS A 104 -5.48 0.37 11.48
C LYS A 104 -4.67 -0.56 10.60
N GLY A 105 -3.68 -0.02 9.91
CA GLY A 105 -2.82 -0.81 9.05
C GLY A 105 -1.39 -0.32 9.10
N ARG A 106 -0.48 -1.27 8.92
CA ARG A 106 0.93 -1.05 8.70
C ARG A 106 1.31 -1.81 7.44
N LEU A 107 1.84 -1.10 6.45
CA LEU A 107 2.40 -1.67 5.24
C LEU A 107 3.89 -1.32 5.16
N TRP A 108 4.66 -2.22 4.58
CA TRP A 108 6.06 -2.00 4.27
C TRP A 108 6.42 -2.64 2.94
N ILE A 109 7.37 -2.02 2.25
CA ILE A 109 8.03 -2.65 1.10
C ILE A 109 9.54 -2.49 1.28
N LYS A 110 10.31 -3.54 0.99
CA LYS A 110 11.78 -3.56 1.11
C LYS A 110 12.43 -3.85 -0.22
N GLY A 111 13.54 -3.17 -0.49
CA GLY A 111 14.35 -3.36 -1.69
C GLY A 111 13.59 -3.05 -2.97
N VAL A 112 12.88 -1.91 -2.99
CA VAL A 112 12.15 -1.46 -4.17
C VAL A 112 13.12 -0.86 -5.14
N THR A 113 13.33 -1.53 -6.27
CA THR A 113 14.05 -0.94 -7.40
C THR A 113 13.08 -0.73 -8.54
N SER A 114 13.12 0.48 -9.10
CA SER A 114 12.39 0.86 -10.29
C SER A 114 13.40 1.20 -11.37
N ARG A 115 13.34 0.48 -12.49
CA ARG A 115 14.18 0.70 -13.66
C ARG A 115 13.33 1.08 -14.86
N ASP A 116 13.87 1.92 -15.73
CA ASP A 116 13.29 2.28 -17.04
C ASP A 116 11.87 2.85 -16.98
N LEU A 117 11.50 3.49 -15.87
CA LEU A 117 10.15 3.98 -15.67
C LEU A 117 9.90 5.20 -16.57
N THR A 118 8.94 5.09 -17.48
CA THR A 118 8.61 6.18 -18.43
C THR A 118 7.20 6.68 -18.18
N ILE A 119 7.07 7.92 -17.72
CA ILE A 119 5.76 8.57 -17.52
C ILE A 119 5.56 9.62 -18.61
N LYS A 120 4.53 9.42 -19.46
CA LYS A 120 4.18 10.37 -20.54
C LYS A 120 5.37 10.74 -21.44
N GLY A 121 6.23 9.77 -21.75
CA GLY A 121 7.43 9.96 -22.58
C GLY A 121 8.66 10.49 -21.84
N PHE A 122 8.54 10.86 -20.56
CA PHE A 122 9.67 11.25 -19.72
C PHE A 122 10.25 10.04 -19.01
N LYS A 123 11.55 9.79 -19.23
CA LYS A 123 12.30 8.80 -18.45
C LYS A 123 12.49 9.32 -17.03
N ILE A 124 11.93 8.59 -16.08
CA ILE A 124 12.18 8.81 -14.65
C ILE A 124 13.49 8.13 -14.31
N PRO A 125 14.42 8.81 -13.62
CA PRO A 125 15.66 8.20 -13.14
C PRO A 125 15.37 6.92 -12.38
N ASP A 126 16.31 5.98 -12.42
CA ASP A 126 16.20 4.77 -11.63
C ASP A 126 16.08 5.13 -10.15
N LEU A 127 15.03 4.61 -9.50
CA LEU A 127 14.78 4.84 -8.09
C LEU A 127 15.06 3.56 -7.33
N ASP A 128 15.92 3.68 -6.33
CA ASP A 128 16.30 2.60 -5.42
C ASP A 128 15.91 3.02 -4.00
N PHE A 129 14.82 2.43 -3.52
CA PHE A 129 14.32 2.62 -2.16
C PHE A 129 14.63 1.37 -1.34
N ASP A 130 15.46 1.53 -0.33
CA ASP A 130 15.78 0.46 0.61
C ASP A 130 14.53 0.04 1.36
N GLN A 131 13.71 1.03 1.76
CA GLN A 131 12.51 0.78 2.54
C GLN A 131 11.38 1.80 2.33
N TRP A 132 10.16 1.30 2.26
CA TRP A 132 8.92 2.07 2.36
C TRP A 132 8.11 1.58 3.55
N TRP A 133 7.55 2.51 4.31
CA TRP A 133 6.63 2.27 5.43
C TRP A 133 5.39 3.14 5.29
N LEU A 134 4.24 2.56 5.62
CA LEU A 134 2.97 3.27 5.74
C LEU A 134 2.22 2.77 6.97
N ASP A 135 2.04 3.63 7.97
CA ASP A 135 1.14 3.45 9.10
C ASP A 135 -0.07 4.38 8.91
N ALA A 136 -1.27 3.80 8.89
CA ALA A 136 -2.50 4.56 8.72
C ALA A 136 -3.67 4.00 9.54
N ASP A 137 -4.54 4.90 9.98
CA ASP A 137 -5.81 4.57 10.62
C ASP A 137 -6.96 4.94 9.68
N VAL A 138 -8.02 4.14 9.67
CA VAL A 138 -9.26 4.40 8.95
C VAL A 138 -10.38 4.57 9.97
N LYS A 139 -11.25 5.55 9.81
CA LYS A 139 -12.48 5.71 10.60
C LYS A 139 -13.59 6.29 9.72
N GLY A 140 -14.57 5.46 9.39
CA GLY A 140 -15.59 5.78 8.39
C GLY A 140 -14.93 6.15 7.07
N ASP A 141 -15.25 7.34 6.56
CA ASP A 141 -14.69 7.85 5.30
C ASP A 141 -13.37 8.61 5.50
N ARG A 142 -12.69 8.51 6.64
CA ARG A 142 -11.43 9.22 6.89
C ARG A 142 -10.26 8.26 7.00
N LEU A 143 -9.20 8.53 6.26
CA LEU A 143 -7.90 7.87 6.35
C LEU A 143 -6.90 8.85 6.97
N MET A 144 -6.38 8.52 8.14
CA MET A 144 -5.32 9.28 8.81
C MET A 144 -3.99 8.58 8.58
N VAL A 145 -3.12 9.19 7.78
CA VAL A 145 -1.75 8.73 7.55
C VAL A 145 -0.90 9.22 8.72
N LYS A 146 -0.60 8.32 9.66
CA LYS A 146 0.25 8.62 10.81
C LYS A 146 1.71 8.75 10.40
N LYS A 147 2.14 7.90 9.48
CA LYS A 147 3.52 7.85 9.02
C LYS A 147 3.57 7.23 7.63
N LEU A 148 3.98 7.98 6.63
CA LEU A 148 4.48 7.47 5.37
C LEU A 148 5.96 7.83 5.33
N GLU A 149 6.84 6.86 5.14
CA GLU A 149 8.29 7.09 5.04
C GLU A 149 8.85 6.24 3.91
N MET A 150 9.46 6.89 2.91
CA MET A 150 10.20 6.27 1.82
C MET A 150 11.65 6.68 1.97
N GLU A 151 12.54 5.70 2.12
CA GLU A 151 13.97 5.92 2.27
C GLU A 151 14.70 5.24 1.12
N GLY A 152 15.42 6.06 0.35
CA GLY A 152 16.32 5.62 -0.69
C GLY A 152 17.62 6.40 -0.65
N LYS A 153 18.61 5.95 -1.42
CA LYS A 153 19.96 6.52 -1.42
C LYS A 153 19.99 8.00 -1.78
N GLU A 154 19.05 8.43 -2.62
CA GLU A 154 19.05 9.76 -3.21
C GLU A 154 17.93 10.66 -2.71
N LEU A 155 16.90 10.06 -2.12
CA LEU A 155 15.64 10.71 -1.82
C LEU A 155 15.00 10.06 -0.59
N THR A 156 14.74 10.87 0.43
CA THR A 156 13.92 10.49 1.57
C THR A 156 12.63 11.31 1.55
N ILE A 157 11.48 10.64 1.57
CA ILE A 157 10.16 11.28 1.63
C ILE A 157 9.48 10.85 2.93
N LYS A 158 8.94 11.81 3.67
CA LYS A 158 8.04 11.57 4.80
C LYS A 158 6.74 12.29 4.55
N ALA A 159 5.61 11.62 4.80
CA ALA A 159 4.31 12.27 4.70
C ALA A 159 3.40 11.87 5.87
N THR A 160 2.59 12.83 6.31
CA THR A 160 1.61 12.66 7.38
C THR A 160 0.40 13.52 7.09
N GLY A 161 -0.79 13.08 7.50
CA GLY A 161 -1.98 13.92 7.40
C GLY A 161 -3.25 13.12 7.25
N GLU A 162 -4.27 13.76 6.71
CA GLU A 162 -5.62 13.22 6.63
C GLU A 162 -6.14 13.26 5.20
N LEU A 163 -6.85 12.20 4.83
CA LEU A 163 -7.58 12.10 3.58
C LEU A 163 -9.00 11.68 3.88
N VAL A 164 -9.91 12.17 3.04
CA VAL A 164 -11.30 11.73 3.07
C VAL A 164 -11.55 10.80 1.87
N LEU A 165 -11.95 9.57 2.11
CA LEU A 165 -12.13 8.49 1.12
C LEU A 165 -13.49 8.58 0.42
N ARG A 166 -13.72 9.66 -0.33
CA ARG A 166 -14.90 9.82 -1.20
C ARG A 166 -14.49 10.49 -2.51
N GLU A 167 -15.37 10.44 -3.51
CA GLU A 167 -15.08 10.95 -4.87
C GLU A 167 -14.55 12.40 -4.88
N ARG A 168 -15.10 13.27 -4.03
CA ARG A 168 -14.62 14.65 -3.81
C ARG A 168 -13.99 14.84 -2.44
N GLY A 169 -13.34 13.79 -1.95
CA GLY A 169 -12.70 13.79 -0.65
C GLY A 169 -11.51 14.74 -0.63
N MET A 170 -11.47 15.60 0.37
CA MET A 170 -10.35 16.50 0.58
C MET A 170 -9.16 15.72 1.12
N MET A 171 -7.96 16.12 0.71
CA MET A 171 -6.70 15.72 1.32
C MET A 171 -6.01 16.90 1.98
N ASN A 172 -5.30 16.63 3.06
CA ASN A 172 -4.37 17.54 3.69
C ASN A 172 -3.17 16.73 4.17
N LEU A 173 -2.13 16.65 3.33
CA LEU A 173 -0.92 15.88 3.60
C LEU A 173 0.26 16.82 3.72
N THR A 174 0.93 16.83 4.87
CA THR A 174 2.24 17.44 5.00
C THR A 174 3.28 16.48 4.45
N VAL A 175 4.06 16.94 3.47
CA VAL A 175 5.14 16.20 2.84
C VAL A 175 6.46 16.86 3.20
N LYS A 176 7.40 16.07 3.70
CA LYS A 176 8.80 16.42 3.93
C LYS A 176 9.66 15.62 2.97
N LEU A 177 10.54 16.30 2.25
CA LEU A 177 11.38 15.68 1.23
C LEU A 177 12.83 16.10 1.46
N LYS A 178 13.74 15.13 1.52
CA LYS A 178 15.18 15.36 1.63
C LYS A 178 15.87 14.74 0.44
N LEU A 179 16.53 15.60 -0.34
CA LEU A 179 17.36 15.20 -1.48
C LEU A 179 18.77 14.90 -0.98
N SER A 180 19.43 13.92 -1.60
CA SER A 180 20.88 13.76 -1.50
C SER A 180 21.61 14.96 -2.12
N GLU A 181 22.86 15.18 -1.72
CA GLU A 181 23.69 16.25 -2.29
C GLU A 181 23.85 16.10 -3.81
N ARG A 182 24.01 14.86 -4.29
CA ARG A 182 24.09 14.53 -5.72
C ARG A 182 22.83 14.97 -6.47
N MET A 183 21.66 14.59 -5.98
CA MET A 183 20.38 14.92 -6.62
C MET A 183 20.07 16.42 -6.53
N ALA A 184 20.44 17.09 -5.43
CA ALA A 184 20.28 18.53 -5.28
C ALA A 184 21.12 19.34 -6.28
N GLN A 185 22.30 18.83 -6.65
CA GLN A 185 23.15 19.42 -7.70
C GLN A 185 22.60 19.17 -9.10
N GLU A 186 22.12 17.95 -9.39
CA GLU A 186 21.59 17.56 -10.70
C GLU A 186 20.21 18.18 -11.01
N GLN A 187 19.38 18.40 -9.99
CA GLN A 187 18.02 18.93 -10.10
C GLN A 187 17.88 20.28 -9.38
N SER A 188 18.75 21.22 -9.75
CA SER A 188 18.82 22.58 -9.16
C SER A 188 17.51 23.38 -9.23
N TRP A 189 16.54 22.96 -10.06
CA TRP A 189 15.20 23.56 -10.13
C TRP A 189 14.29 23.21 -8.94
N ILE A 190 14.46 22.04 -8.30
CA ILE A 190 13.61 21.61 -7.17
C ILE A 190 13.87 22.45 -5.91
N PRO A 191 15.12 22.69 -5.48
CA PRO A 191 15.42 23.57 -4.35
C PRO A 191 14.91 25.00 -4.56
N GLY A 192 14.87 25.49 -5.80
CA GLY A 192 14.38 26.84 -6.12
C GLY A 192 12.87 27.03 -5.90
N MET A 193 12.08 25.95 -5.96
CA MET A 193 10.63 25.99 -5.73
C MET A 193 10.26 25.78 -4.25
N LEU A 194 11.11 25.09 -3.49
CA LEU A 194 10.85 24.74 -2.08
C LEU A 194 11.67 25.64 -1.15
N LYS A 195 11.10 26.78 -0.78
CA LYS A 195 11.82 27.85 -0.05
C LYS A 195 12.16 27.52 1.42
N ASN A 196 11.52 26.50 2.01
CA ASN A 196 11.63 26.20 3.43
C ASN A 196 12.37 24.89 3.67
N LYS A 197 13.70 24.98 3.85
CA LYS A 197 14.56 23.88 4.29
C LYS A 197 14.69 23.92 5.81
N ASP A 198 14.38 22.81 6.49
CA ASP A 198 14.57 22.69 7.94
C ASP A 198 16.03 22.38 8.32
N ALA A 199 16.33 22.38 9.62
CA ALA A 199 17.69 22.13 10.13
C ALA A 199 18.22 20.72 9.79
N GLU A 200 17.32 19.75 9.55
CA GLU A 200 17.67 18.39 9.16
C GLU A 200 17.84 18.23 7.64
N GLY A 201 17.57 19.30 6.90
CA GLY A 201 17.70 19.39 5.46
C GLY A 201 16.47 18.93 4.67
N TYR A 202 15.31 18.79 5.31
CA TYR A 202 14.05 18.51 4.63
C TYR A 202 13.42 19.79 4.10
N TYR A 203 12.91 19.71 2.88
CA TYR A 203 11.96 20.64 2.31
C TYR A 203 10.54 20.24 2.69
N GLN A 204 9.76 21.16 3.23
CA GLN A 204 8.37 20.88 3.64
C GLN A 204 7.38 21.64 2.77
N PHE A 205 6.33 20.95 2.32
CA PHE A 205 5.16 21.54 1.68
C PHE A 205 3.90 20.76 2.08
N THR A 206 2.72 21.32 1.82
CA THR A 206 1.45 20.64 2.10
C THR A 206 0.71 20.36 0.81
N LEU A 207 0.24 19.14 0.60
CA LEU A 207 -0.67 18.78 -0.47
C LEU A 207 -2.11 18.93 0.02
N GLY A 208 -2.84 19.85 -0.58
CA GLY A 208 -4.26 20.05 -0.36
C GLY A 208 -5.09 19.66 -1.58
N GLY A 209 -6.38 19.99 -1.58
CA GLY A 209 -7.27 19.73 -2.71
C GLY A 209 -7.97 18.39 -2.60
N THR A 210 -8.25 17.74 -3.73
CA THR A 210 -8.99 16.46 -3.77
C THR A 210 -8.06 15.31 -4.12
N LEU A 211 -8.50 14.06 -3.92
CA LEU A 211 -7.78 12.87 -4.39
C LEU A 211 -7.51 12.85 -5.90
N ALA A 212 -8.41 13.41 -6.70
CA ALA A 212 -8.29 13.49 -8.15
C ALA A 212 -7.41 14.68 -8.60
N GLU A 213 -7.45 15.77 -7.85
CA GLU A 213 -6.74 17.02 -8.15
C GLU A 213 -5.95 17.48 -6.92
N PRO A 214 -4.81 16.83 -6.62
CA PRO A 214 -3.93 17.25 -5.54
C PRO A 214 -3.24 18.56 -5.94
N VAL A 215 -3.32 19.57 -5.07
CA VAL A 215 -2.73 20.88 -5.29
C VAL A 215 -1.65 21.14 -4.23
N PRO A 216 -0.38 21.38 -4.61
CA PRO A 216 0.64 21.78 -3.67
C PRO A 216 0.36 23.18 -3.11
N ARG A 217 0.44 23.30 -1.79
CA ARG A 217 0.39 24.54 -1.02
C ARG A 217 1.78 24.78 -0.45
N LEU A 218 2.43 25.81 -0.98
CA LEU A 218 3.77 26.26 -0.59
C LEU A 218 3.68 27.31 0.51
#